data_AF-A0A956J787-F1
#
_entry.id   AF-A0A956J787-F1
#
_cell.length_a   1.000
_cell.length_b   1.000
_cell.length_c   1.000
_cell.angle_alpha   90.00
_cell.angle_beta   90.00
_cell.angle_gamma   90.00
#
_symmetry.space_group_name_H-M   'P 1'
#
loop_
_entity.id
_entity.type
_entity.pdbx_description
1 polymer ?
#
loop_
_entity_poly.entity_id
_entity_poly.type
_entity_poly.pdbx_seq_one_letter_code
_entity_poly.pdbx_strand_id
1 'polypeptide(L)' 'YHLKYNPPPPDAELQHRADDQEEKVVQRLNDYEAITSALLPYYEQRGLLKQVDGVGELDEITARITEALGN' A
#
# COMPACT_ATOMS: atom_id res chain seq x y z
N TYR A 1 -7.26 0.84 -11.28
CA TYR A 1 -8.51 0.06 -11.14
C TYR A 1 -8.20 -1.26 -10.48
N HIS A 2 -9.18 -1.83 -9.80
CA HIS A 2 -9.14 -3.19 -9.28
C HIS A 2 -10.50 -3.82 -9.49
N LEU A 3 -10.57 -4.98 -10.15
CA LEU A 3 -11.85 -5.57 -10.59
C LEU A 3 -12.85 -5.81 -9.43
N LYS A 4 -12.35 -6.01 -8.20
CA LYS A 4 -13.16 -6.18 -7.00
C LYS A 4 -13.44 -4.91 -6.19
N TYR A 5 -12.44 -4.03 -6.04
CA TYR A 5 -12.48 -2.96 -5.03
C TYR A 5 -12.67 -1.56 -5.65
N ASN A 6 -12.34 -1.41 -6.94
CA ASN A 6 -12.54 -0.19 -7.70
C ASN A 6 -12.65 -0.56 -9.19
N PRO A 7 -13.80 -1.13 -9.61
CA PRO A 7 -13.98 -1.66 -10.95
C PRO A 7 -13.91 -0.53 -11.98
N PRO A 8 -13.38 -0.79 -13.18
CA PRO A 8 -13.31 0.22 -14.21
C PRO A 8 -14.68 0.51 -14.85
N PRO A 9 -14.83 1.67 -15.50
CA PRO A 9 -15.93 1.92 -16.41
C PRO A 9 -15.99 0.83 -17.51
N PRO A 10 -17.18 0.49 -18.02
CA PRO A 10 -17.34 -0.60 -19.00
C PRO A 10 -16.49 -0.47 -20.27
N ASP A 11 -16.28 0.75 -20.77
CA ASP A 11 -15.57 1.01 -22.04
C ASP A 11 -14.10 1.41 -21.84
N ALA A 12 -13.54 1.13 -20.65
CA ALA A 12 -12.16 1.47 -20.36
C ALA A 12 -11.18 0.49 -21.02
N GLU A 13 -10.30 1.01 -21.87
CA GLU A 13 -9.14 0.25 -22.37
C GLU A 13 -8.05 0.20 -21.29
N LEU A 14 -7.81 -0.98 -20.74
CA LEU A 14 -6.85 -1.19 -19.67
C LEU A 14 -5.79 -2.21 -20.06
N GLN A 15 -4.59 -2.01 -19.54
CA GLN A 15 -3.51 -2.99 -19.59
C GLN A 15 -3.03 -3.30 -18.17
N HIS A 16 -2.65 -4.55 -17.94
CA HIS A 16 -1.95 -4.92 -16.72
C HIS A 16 -0.53 -4.35 -16.77
N ARG A 17 -0.03 -3.85 -15.64
CA ARG A 17 1.36 -3.41 -15.59
C ARG A 17 2.28 -4.63 -15.68
N ALA A 18 3.41 -4.44 -16.34
CA ALA A 18 4.38 -5.52 -16.55
C ALA A 18 5.00 -6.03 -15.24
N ASP A 19 4.95 -5.25 -14.15
CA ASP A 19 5.49 -5.55 -12.83
C ASP A 19 4.48 -6.18 -11.85
N ASP A 20 3.22 -6.37 -12.25
CA ASP A 20 2.18 -7.02 -11.45
C ASP A 20 2.10 -8.56 -11.69
N GLN A 21 3.15 -9.16 -12.27
CA GLN A 21 3.28 -10.62 -12.42
C GLN A 21 3.76 -11.24 -11.09
N GLU A 22 3.33 -12.46 -10.79
CA GLU A 22 3.58 -13.12 -9.50
C GLU A 22 5.06 -13.12 -9.10
N GLU A 23 5.96 -13.55 -10.00
CA GLU A 23 7.39 -13.62 -9.71
C GLU A 23 7.97 -12.24 -9.40
N LYS A 24 7.48 -11.20 -10.08
CA LYS A 24 7.93 -9.82 -9.87
C LYS A 24 7.37 -9.24 -8.58
N VAL A 25 6.14 -9.58 -8.20
CA VAL A 25 5.55 -9.19 -6.92
C VAL A 25 6.36 -9.80 -5.77
N VAL A 26 6.70 -11.08 -5.84
CA VAL A 26 7.55 -11.75 -4.85
C VAL A 26 8.91 -11.06 -4.73
N GLN A 27 9.57 -10.77 -5.86
CA GLN A 27 10.85 -10.06 -5.84
C GLN A 27 10.73 -8.68 -5.20
N ARG A 28 9.67 -7.92 -5.53
CA ARG A 28 9.44 -6.59 -4.95
C ARG A 28 9.21 -6.63 -3.43
N LEU A 29 8.53 -7.66 -2.92
CA LEU A 29 8.35 -7.85 -1.48
C LEU A 29 9.70 -8.15 -0.80
N ASN A 30 10.53 -9.02 -1.40
CA ASN A 30 11.86 -9.29 -0.89
C ASN A 30 12.75 -8.04 -0.87
N ASP A 31 12.71 -7.23 -1.94
CA ASP A 31 13.47 -5.99 -2.04
C ASP A 31 13.00 -4.94 -1.02
N TYR A 32 11.68 -4.85 -0.78
CA TYR A 32 11.11 -4.01 0.27
C TYR A 32 11.65 -4.42 1.65
N GLU A 33 11.64 -5.72 1.96
CA GLU A 33 12.15 -6.23 3.22
C GLU A 33 13.67 -6.01 3.37
N ALA A 34 14.45 -6.15 2.30
CA ALA A 34 15.90 -6.00 2.35
C ALA A 34 16.36 -4.53 2.45
N ILE A 35 15.62 -3.59 1.84
CA ILE A 35 16.11 -2.22 1.63
C ILE A 35 15.21 -1.18 2.33
N THR A 36 13.90 -1.34 2.24
CA THR A 36 12.95 -0.29 2.65
C THR A 36 12.53 -0.46 4.11
N SER A 37 12.36 -1.69 4.60
CA SER A 37 11.97 -1.98 5.99
C SER A 37 12.93 -1.36 7.03
N ALA A 38 14.21 -1.21 6.69
CA ALA A 38 15.24 -0.58 7.51
C ALA A 38 14.98 0.92 7.79
N LEU A 39 14.05 1.55 7.07
CA LEU A 39 13.60 2.91 7.37
C LEU A 39 12.66 2.96 8.58
N LEU A 40 12.01 1.86 8.97
CA LEU A 40 11.08 1.83 10.10
C LEU A 40 11.76 2.25 11.41
N PRO A 41 12.92 1.66 11.83
CA PRO A 41 13.61 2.11 13.04
C PRO A 41 14.04 3.58 12.98
N TYR A 42 14.40 4.10 11.80
CA TYR A 42 14.81 5.49 11.63
C TYR A 42 13.69 6.48 11.97
N TYR A 43 12.46 6.20 11.52
CA TYR A 43 11.30 7.05 11.82
C TYR A 43 10.74 6.80 13.22
N GLU A 44 10.83 5.56 13.72
CA GLU A 44 10.42 5.20 15.07
C GLU A 44 11.26 5.93 16.13
N GLN A 45 12.59 5.95 15.99
CA GLN A 45 13.49 6.66 16.90
C GLN A 45 13.24 8.17 16.96
N ARG A 46 12.62 8.75 15.94
CA ARG A 46 12.25 10.18 15.88
C ARG A 46 10.83 10.45 16.38
N GLY A 47 10.07 9.42 16.76
CA GLY A 47 8.66 9.54 17.14
C GLY A 47 7.74 9.93 15.96
N LEU A 48 8.22 9.75 14.72
CA LEU A 48 7.49 10.14 13.51
C LEU A 48 6.69 8.98 12.90
N LEU A 49 7.03 7.73 13.25
CA LEU A 49 6.35 6.56 12.72
C LEU A 49 4.92 6.46 13.25
N LYS A 50 3.95 6.37 12.34
CA LYS A 50 2.55 6.01 12.62
C LYS A 50 2.22 4.74 11.83
N GLN A 51 1.86 3.66 12.52
CA GLN A 51 1.45 2.41 11.90
C GLN A 51 -0.08 2.39 11.76
N VAL A 52 -0.56 2.00 10.58
CA VAL A 52 -1.98 1.87 10.26
C VAL A 52 -2.21 0.52 9.61
N ASP A 53 -3.26 -0.20 10.04
CA ASP A 53 -3.69 -1.42 9.36
C ASP A 53 -4.34 -1.06 8.02
N GLY A 54 -3.72 -1.55 6.94
CA GLY A 54 -4.13 -1.32 5.55
C GLY A 54 -5.14 -2.35 5.02
N VAL A 55 -5.68 -3.23 5.85
CA VAL A 55 -6.71 -4.21 5.47
C VAL A 55 -8.11 -3.73 5.92
N GLY A 56 -9.06 -3.77 5.00
CA GLY A 56 -10.46 -3.38 5.25
C GLY A 56 -11.06 -2.58 4.10
N GLU A 57 -12.20 -1.94 4.37
CA GLU A 57 -12.85 -1.04 3.42
C GLU A 57 -12.08 0.28 3.30
N LEU A 58 -12.17 0.93 2.12
CA LEU A 58 -11.43 2.15 1.82
C LEU A 58 -11.72 3.27 2.85
N ASP A 59 -12.99 3.43 3.23
CA ASP A 59 -13.42 4.46 4.18
C ASP A 59 -12.86 4.22 5.58
N GLU A 60 -12.78 2.95 6.01
CA GLU A 60 -12.20 2.57 7.30
C GLU A 60 -10.70 2.85 7.33
N ILE A 61 -9.98 2.44 6.29
CA ILE A 61 -8.54 2.69 6.18
C ILE A 61 -8.26 4.21 6.14
N THR A 62 -9.07 4.96 5.39
CA THR A 62 -8.96 6.42 5.31
C THR A 62 -9.18 7.09 6.67
N ALA A 63 -10.17 6.63 7.43
CA ALA A 63 -10.40 7.11 8.79
C ALA A 63 -9.20 6.83 9.71
N ARG A 64 -8.65 5.61 9.69
CA ARG A 64 -7.46 5.25 10.49
C ARG A 64 -6.23 6.10 10.14
N ILE A 65 -6.03 6.41 8.85
CA ILE A 65 -4.95 7.30 8.40
C ILE A 65 -5.17 8.72 8.93
N THR A 66 -6.40 9.23 8.83
CA THR A 66 -6.77 10.58 9.25
C THR A 66 -6.57 10.74 10.77
N GLU A 67 -7.03 9.75 11.54
CA GLU A 67 -6.82 9.66 12.99
C GLU A 67 -5.32 9.64 13.34
N ALA A 68 -4.52 8.83 12.64
CA ALA A 68 -3.08 8.74 12.88
C ALA A 68 -2.33 10.07 12.62
N LEU A 69 -2.86 10.92 11.75
CA LEU A 69 -2.35 12.25 11.42
C LEU A 69 -2.90 13.37 12.32
N GLY A 70 -3.92 13.08 13.15
CA GLY A 70 -4.58 14.07 14.00
C GLY A 70 -5.48 15.05 13.24
N ASN A 71 -6.01 14.62 12.08
CA ASN A 71 -6.96 15.38 11.26
C ASN A 71 -8.42 14.99 11.56
#